data_AF-X6P8X6-F1
#
_entry.id   AF-X6P8X6-F1
#
_cell.length_a   1.000
_cell.length_b   1.000
_cell.length_c   1.000
_cell.angle_alpha   90.00
_cell.angle_beta   90.00
_cell.angle_gamma   90.00
#
_symmetry.space_group_name_H-M   'P 1'
#
loop_
_entity.id
_entity.type
_entity.pdbx_description
1 polymer ?
#
loop_
_entity_poly.entity_id
_entity_poly.type
_entity_poly.pdbx_seq_one_letter_code
_entity_poly.pdbx_strand_id
1 'polypeptide(L)'
;MRLFKEFGDKLEKTMILQTWRNHNNIFVETRMKLMEICATSNLNELKENELKILRKICLHILWNILKYPKHIKYHQINKQALCDCLFERRHTLSADFEQILIDIEKELQYIGFKKENDDNWYYQYDHIQLLHLWKCYQKWINEQSIYKTRYGIPTNVCMLSNGKWEDYNILFDYEHRTMMLFDENELKIKLLQIGNPKKLSLEFNVHIQFYNDIDVNDTHAKWACLILNHTWHFRTLDVHNRDYLSNCVSVNESRNVQMSLSIVNYLLIEFNSFHVIWKDRDKITHKEPLNPYSITFKQGIQHFKDKLQMREHFLLGTDELILFECKFDKCKPEIKMNNEDILLHDIYKHLPHYPIIQVYWKIISAFMVPYKRTIDIERSDLPKNVDLDIEFIPSNQKPKFDPLPYECDLHKLKIIQDTVDANVTKNNSLQKLFHEVIKNGYVCDLITFKYTNNKKVEKQFYDNIKEQINYNEKDENGELIVDDKILTILNELKILYHDDIHKQMGYPLQLIIFVQFYCIVVNHVIANSAMIKYNLNMIYGLI
;
A
#
# COMPACT_ATOMS: atom_id res chain seq x y z
N MET A 1 17.28 19.53 0.22
CA MET A 1 17.06 19.94 1.62
C MET A 1 16.48 18.83 2.51
N ARG A 2 15.43 18.10 2.08
CA ARG A 2 14.79 17.03 2.88
C ARG A 2 15.76 15.93 3.35
N LEU A 3 16.61 15.38 2.48
CA LEU A 3 17.58 14.34 2.86
C LEU A 3 18.56 14.79 3.96
N PHE A 4 19.05 16.03 3.91
CA PHE A 4 19.92 16.55 4.96
C PHE A 4 19.19 16.74 6.30
N LYS A 5 17.90 17.06 6.28
CA LYS A 5 17.09 17.14 7.50
C LYS A 5 16.86 15.75 8.12
N GLU A 6 16.73 14.72 7.28
CA GLU A 6 16.44 13.35 7.71
C GLU A 6 17.69 12.56 8.13
N PHE A 7 18.85 12.85 7.54
CA PHE A 7 20.08 12.07 7.71
C PHE A 7 21.29 12.87 8.20
N GLY A 8 21.23 14.21 8.28
CA GLY A 8 22.39 15.06 8.54
C GLY A 8 22.95 14.96 9.97
N ASP A 9 22.18 14.38 10.89
CA ASP A 9 22.59 14.01 12.25
C ASP A 9 23.25 12.63 12.34
N LYS A 10 23.06 11.79 11.32
CA LYS A 10 23.51 10.38 11.29
C LYS A 10 24.66 10.13 10.33
N LEU A 11 24.72 10.88 9.22
CA LEU A 11 25.68 10.69 8.14
C LEU A 11 26.35 12.02 7.78
N GLU A 12 27.61 11.94 7.38
CA GLU A 12 28.32 13.10 6.85
C GLU A 12 27.62 13.66 5.61
N LYS A 13 27.56 14.99 5.51
CA LYS A 13 26.92 15.69 4.38
C LYS A 13 27.48 15.25 3.02
N THR A 14 28.77 14.96 2.96
CA THR A 14 29.48 14.47 1.77
C THR A 14 28.93 13.12 1.31
N MET A 15 28.71 12.19 2.24
CA MET A 15 28.13 10.87 1.96
C MET A 15 26.68 10.98 1.46
N ILE A 16 25.88 11.87 2.06
CA ILE A 16 24.52 12.17 1.61
C ILE A 16 24.51 12.67 0.16
N LEU A 17 25.40 13.63 -0.16
CA LEU A 17 25.54 14.19 -1.52
C LEU A 17 26.05 13.17 -2.53
N GLN A 18 27.01 12.34 -2.14
CA GLN A 18 27.57 11.33 -3.02
C GLN A 18 26.53 10.27 -3.34
N THR A 19 25.79 9.78 -2.34
CA THR A 19 24.70 8.82 -2.55
C THR A 19 23.61 9.42 -3.44
N TRP A 20 23.27 10.69 -3.25
CA TRP A 20 22.32 11.43 -4.09
C TRP A 20 22.75 11.48 -5.56
N ARG A 21 24.02 11.80 -5.82
CA ARG A 21 24.58 11.79 -7.18
C ARG A 21 24.61 10.39 -7.79
N ASN A 22 24.98 9.38 -7.01
CA ASN A 22 25.08 8.00 -7.46
C ASN A 22 23.72 7.40 -7.87
N HIS A 23 22.61 7.91 -7.33
CA HIS A 23 21.26 7.48 -7.67
C HIS A 23 20.55 8.51 -8.58
N ASN A 24 21.32 9.17 -9.45
CA ASN A 24 20.82 10.09 -10.48
C ASN A 24 19.91 11.19 -9.94
N ASN A 25 20.11 11.64 -8.71
CA ASN A 25 19.26 12.63 -8.04
C ASN A 25 17.79 12.16 -7.88
N ILE A 26 17.53 10.85 -7.83
CA ILE A 26 16.22 10.27 -7.57
C ILE A 26 16.03 10.17 -6.05
N PHE A 27 15.05 10.90 -5.52
CA PHE A 27 14.83 11.02 -4.07
C PHE A 27 14.49 9.71 -3.38
N VAL A 28 13.58 8.93 -3.95
CA VAL A 28 13.16 7.67 -3.33
C VAL A 28 14.33 6.68 -3.26
N GLU A 29 15.08 6.51 -4.34
CA GLU A 29 16.23 5.61 -4.40
C GLU A 29 17.36 6.06 -3.46
N THR A 30 17.70 7.35 -3.49
CA THR A 30 18.71 7.91 -2.59
C THR A 30 18.33 7.73 -1.13
N ARG A 31 17.07 8.03 -0.78
CA ARG A 31 16.56 7.89 0.59
C ARG A 31 16.65 6.45 1.06
N MET A 32 16.26 5.49 0.23
CA MET A 32 16.37 4.06 0.56
C MET A 32 17.83 3.65 0.79
N LYS A 33 18.76 4.11 -0.07
CA LYS A 33 20.17 3.78 0.10
C LYS A 33 20.79 4.42 1.34
N LEU A 34 20.44 5.67 1.66
CA LEU A 34 20.90 6.33 2.88
C LEU A 34 20.36 5.65 4.15
N MET A 35 19.11 5.16 4.13
CA MET A 35 18.60 4.33 5.23
C MET A 35 19.37 3.02 5.37
N GLU A 36 19.70 2.36 4.25
CA GLU A 36 20.53 1.16 4.26
C GLU A 36 21.91 1.46 4.85
N ILE A 37 22.55 2.55 4.41
CA ILE A 37 23.84 2.99 4.93
C ILE A 37 23.74 3.24 6.44
N CYS A 38 22.76 4.04 6.91
CA CYS A 38 22.53 4.26 8.35
C CYS A 38 22.34 2.96 9.13
N ALA A 39 21.62 1.99 8.57
CA ALA A 39 21.41 0.71 9.22
C ALA A 39 22.71 -0.11 9.35
N THR A 40 23.61 0.00 8.36
CA THR A 40 24.93 -0.66 8.36
C THR A 40 26.02 0.12 9.10
N SER A 41 25.91 1.45 9.14
CA SER A 41 26.89 2.36 9.73
C SER A 41 26.65 2.61 11.22
N ASN A 42 25.83 1.78 11.87
CA ASN A 42 25.64 1.85 13.32
C ASN A 42 26.96 1.48 14.02
N LEU A 43 27.77 2.51 14.21
CA LEU A 43 28.98 2.58 15.00
C LEU A 43 28.67 2.17 16.45
N ASN A 44 28.83 0.88 16.69
CA ASN A 44 29.11 0.14 17.93
C ASN A 44 28.20 -1.10 17.93
N GLU A 45 28.66 -2.15 17.25
CA GLU A 45 28.08 -3.49 17.34
C GLU A 45 27.81 -3.91 18.80
N LEU A 46 28.68 -3.46 19.72
CA LEU A 46 28.52 -3.55 21.17
C LEU A 46 27.23 -2.89 21.70
N LYS A 47 26.93 -1.65 21.30
CA LYS A 47 25.70 -0.95 21.74
C LYS A 47 24.43 -1.54 21.16
N GLU A 48 24.49 -2.02 19.91
CA GLU A 48 23.35 -2.69 19.28
C GLU A 48 23.05 -4.03 19.98
N ASN A 49 24.09 -4.73 20.42
CA ASN A 49 23.97 -5.96 21.20
C ASN A 49 23.34 -5.73 22.58
N GLU A 50 23.76 -4.67 23.29
CA GLU A 50 23.16 -4.22 24.56
C GLU A 50 21.67 -3.88 24.36
N LEU A 51 21.36 -3.08 23.34
CA LEU A 51 19.99 -2.69 23.00
C LEU A 51 19.12 -3.91 22.63
N LYS A 52 19.67 -4.89 21.92
CA LYS A 52 18.97 -6.14 21.60
C LYS A 52 18.59 -6.94 22.86
N ILE A 53 19.51 -7.05 23.83
CA ILE A 53 19.25 -7.73 25.10
C ILE A 53 18.16 -6.98 25.89
N LEU A 54 18.35 -5.67 26.06
CA LEU A 54 17.42 -4.77 26.74
C LEU A 54 16.01 -4.88 26.14
N ARG A 55 15.88 -4.68 24.82
CA ARG A 55 14.62 -4.80 24.07
C ARG A 55 13.94 -6.15 24.31
N LYS A 56 14.69 -7.25 24.21
CA LYS A 56 14.13 -8.60 24.38
C LYS A 56 13.65 -8.87 25.81
N ILE A 57 14.29 -8.28 26.82
CA ILE A 57 13.85 -8.41 28.22
C ILE A 57 12.60 -7.55 28.46
N CYS A 58 12.64 -6.27 28.05
CA CYS A 58 11.51 -5.36 28.19
C CYS A 58 10.26 -5.87 27.47
N LEU A 59 10.38 -6.34 26.22
CA LEU A 59 9.27 -6.93 25.48
C LEU A 59 8.72 -8.17 26.18
N HIS A 60 9.57 -9.05 26.72
CA HIS A 60 9.11 -10.25 27.42
C HIS A 60 8.29 -9.90 28.69
N ILE A 61 8.76 -8.94 29.48
CA ILE A 61 8.08 -8.46 30.67
C ILE A 61 6.73 -7.83 30.30
N LEU A 62 6.75 -6.86 29.39
CA LEU A 62 5.55 -6.16 28.96
C LEU A 62 4.53 -7.12 28.33
N TRP A 63 4.97 -8.04 27.47
CA TRP A 63 4.11 -9.06 26.87
C TRP A 63 3.38 -9.90 27.92
N ASN A 64 4.08 -10.37 28.96
CA ASN A 64 3.46 -11.17 30.01
C ASN A 64 2.38 -10.37 30.79
N ILE A 65 2.65 -9.09 31.09
CA ILE A 65 1.68 -8.22 31.77
C ILE A 65 0.47 -7.93 30.86
N LEU A 66 0.71 -7.53 29.61
CA LEU A 66 -0.35 -7.20 28.65
C LEU A 66 -1.23 -8.42 28.33
N LYS A 67 -0.64 -9.61 28.27
CA LYS A 67 -1.35 -10.87 28.01
C LYS A 67 -2.15 -11.36 29.22
N TYR A 68 -1.61 -11.15 30.42
CA TYR A 68 -2.21 -11.66 31.66
C TYR A 68 -2.31 -10.55 32.73
N PRO A 69 -3.08 -9.48 32.48
CA PRO A 69 -3.12 -8.31 33.37
C PRO A 69 -3.68 -8.62 34.77
N LYS A 70 -4.42 -9.72 34.94
CA LYS A 70 -4.95 -10.10 36.25
C LYS A 70 -4.00 -10.98 37.08
N HIS A 71 -2.89 -11.43 36.50
CA HIS A 71 -2.00 -12.38 37.13
C HIS A 71 -0.88 -11.65 37.87
N ILE A 72 -1.06 -11.50 39.19
CA ILE A 72 -0.12 -10.81 40.10
C ILE A 72 1.33 -11.31 39.95
N LYS A 73 1.53 -12.59 39.59
CA LYS A 73 2.85 -13.15 39.33
C LYS A 73 3.68 -12.34 38.32
N TYR A 74 3.04 -11.77 37.29
CA TYR A 74 3.76 -10.98 36.27
C TYR A 74 3.99 -9.52 36.69
N HIS A 75 3.46 -9.12 37.84
CA HIS A 75 3.67 -7.79 38.43
C HIS A 75 4.90 -7.77 39.34
N GLN A 76 5.60 -8.90 39.46
CA GLN A 76 6.77 -9.07 40.31
C GLN A 76 7.92 -9.64 39.48
N ILE A 77 9.10 -9.03 39.57
CA ILE A 77 10.32 -9.51 38.92
C ILE A 77 11.36 -9.73 40.01
N ASN A 78 11.72 -11.00 40.20
CA ASN A 78 12.77 -11.36 41.12
C ASN A 78 14.14 -10.89 40.58
N LYS A 79 14.93 -10.19 41.41
CA LYS A 79 16.23 -9.64 41.00
C LYS A 79 17.20 -10.72 40.56
N GLN A 80 17.28 -11.84 41.28
CA GLN A 80 18.17 -12.94 40.93
C GLN A 80 17.76 -13.55 39.58
N ALA A 81 16.48 -13.84 39.37
CA ALA A 81 15.99 -14.37 38.11
C ALA A 81 16.23 -13.41 36.92
N LEU A 82 16.13 -12.09 37.15
CA LEU A 82 16.49 -11.09 36.14
C LEU A 82 17.99 -11.11 35.82
N CYS A 83 18.84 -11.17 36.85
CA CYS A 83 20.30 -11.29 36.69
C CYS A 83 20.69 -12.58 35.97
N ASP A 84 20.09 -13.72 36.31
CA ASP A 84 20.36 -15.02 35.70
C ASP A 84 19.95 -15.00 34.21
N CYS A 85 18.75 -14.49 33.91
CA CYS A 85 18.28 -14.31 32.53
C CYS A 85 19.19 -13.39 31.70
N LEU A 86 19.72 -12.34 32.32
CA LEU A 86 20.70 -11.44 31.71
C LEU A 86 22.03 -12.13 31.44
N PHE A 87 22.51 -12.87 32.43
CA PHE A 87 23.77 -13.58 32.37
C PHE A 87 23.78 -14.64 31.25
N GLU A 88 22.72 -15.44 31.14
CA GLU A 88 22.53 -16.41 30.06
C GLU A 88 22.60 -15.75 28.67
N ARG A 89 22.00 -14.56 28.52
CA ARG A 89 21.96 -13.84 27.24
C ARG A 89 23.28 -13.15 26.90
N ARG A 90 24.06 -12.75 27.90
CA ARG A 90 25.35 -12.07 27.73
C ARG A 90 26.36 -12.93 26.97
N HIS A 91 26.41 -14.24 27.26
CA HIS A 91 27.35 -15.16 26.61
C HIS A 91 27.23 -15.18 25.08
N THR A 92 26.12 -14.70 24.53
CA THR A 92 25.90 -14.65 23.09
C THR A 92 26.45 -13.39 22.42
N LEU A 93 26.68 -12.29 23.15
CA LEU A 93 26.76 -10.94 22.53
C LEU A 93 27.88 -10.00 23.03
N SER A 94 28.80 -10.46 23.89
CA SER A 94 29.98 -9.69 24.38
C SER A 94 29.67 -8.29 24.94
N ALA A 95 28.52 -8.12 25.59
CA ALA A 95 28.07 -6.84 26.12
C ALA A 95 28.49 -6.59 27.59
N ASP A 96 28.53 -5.32 28.01
CA ASP A 96 28.78 -4.93 29.40
C ASP A 96 27.54 -5.21 30.27
N PHE A 97 27.70 -6.16 31.20
CA PHE A 97 26.60 -6.61 32.06
C PHE A 97 26.11 -5.51 33.01
N GLU A 98 27.04 -4.74 33.59
CA GLU A 98 26.69 -3.74 34.60
C GLU A 98 25.91 -2.59 33.95
N GLN A 99 26.34 -2.17 32.76
CA GLN A 99 25.66 -1.14 31.99
C GLN A 99 24.25 -1.60 31.56
N ILE A 100 24.10 -2.83 31.02
CA ILE A 100 22.79 -3.37 30.65
C ILE A 100 21.85 -3.45 31.86
N LEU A 101 22.37 -3.91 33.00
CA LEU A 101 21.56 -4.03 34.22
C LEU A 101 21.06 -2.64 34.67
N ILE A 102 21.93 -1.63 34.71
CA ILE A 102 21.55 -0.25 35.03
C ILE A 102 20.46 0.27 34.07
N ASP A 103 20.59 0.00 32.78
CA ASP A 103 19.62 0.47 31.79
C ASP A 103 18.28 -0.28 31.86
N ILE A 104 18.29 -1.57 32.19
CA ILE A 104 17.07 -2.32 32.50
C ILE A 104 16.39 -1.77 33.74
N GLU A 105 17.13 -1.51 34.82
CA GLU A 105 16.55 -0.97 36.06
C GLU A 105 15.87 0.39 35.79
N LYS A 106 16.49 1.26 34.98
CA LYS A 106 15.87 2.53 34.53
C LYS A 106 14.60 2.31 33.72
N GLU A 107 14.62 1.37 32.77
CA GLU A 107 13.46 1.07 31.93
C GLU A 107 12.32 0.41 32.72
N LEU A 108 12.63 -0.42 33.73
CA LEU A 108 11.65 -0.95 34.68
C LEU A 108 10.96 0.17 35.46
N GLN A 109 11.72 1.15 35.96
CA GLN A 109 11.16 2.34 36.61
C GLN A 109 10.25 3.12 35.67
N TYR A 110 10.68 3.34 34.43
CA TYR A 110 9.88 4.02 33.40
C TYR A 110 8.57 3.28 33.08
N ILE A 111 8.60 1.94 33.04
CA ILE A 111 7.40 1.10 32.84
C ILE A 111 6.44 1.19 34.03
N GLY A 112 6.94 1.48 35.24
CA GLY A 112 6.14 1.64 36.46
C GLY A 112 6.47 0.65 37.58
N PHE A 113 7.60 -0.06 37.49
CA PHE A 113 8.08 -0.92 38.57
C PHE A 113 8.86 -0.12 39.63
N LYS A 114 8.68 -0.49 40.91
CA LYS A 114 9.52 -0.05 42.03
C LYS A 114 10.41 -1.18 42.50
N LYS A 115 11.60 -0.84 42.94
CA LYS A 115 12.43 -1.73 43.75
C LYS A 115 12.01 -1.61 45.22
N GLU A 116 11.77 -2.73 45.89
CA GLU A 116 11.48 -2.78 47.34
C GLU A 116 12.70 -3.23 48.16
N ASN A 117 12.54 -3.35 49.48
CA ASN A 117 13.62 -3.66 50.42
C ASN A 117 14.20 -5.07 50.24
N ASP A 118 13.44 -5.99 49.64
CA ASP A 118 13.87 -7.34 49.29
C ASP A 118 14.62 -7.39 47.95
N ASP A 119 14.97 -6.22 47.40
CA ASP A 119 15.67 -6.03 46.15
C ASP A 119 14.86 -6.43 44.89
N ASN A 120 13.63 -6.94 45.04
CA ASN A 120 12.77 -7.32 43.92
C ASN A 120 12.01 -6.12 43.35
N TRP A 121 11.52 -6.28 42.13
CA TRP A 121 10.77 -5.24 41.42
C TRP A 121 9.27 -5.53 41.43
N TYR A 122 8.47 -4.56 41.86
CA TYR A 122 7.02 -4.67 41.98
C TYR A 122 6.33 -3.58 41.15
N TYR A 123 5.34 -3.93 40.35
CA TYR A 123 4.55 -2.98 39.59
C TYR A 123 3.67 -2.16 40.54
N GLN A 124 3.84 -0.82 40.57
CA GLN A 124 3.31 0.03 41.65
C GLN A 124 1.81 0.28 41.62
N TYR A 125 1.15 0.05 40.49
CA TYR A 125 -0.23 0.51 40.34
C TYR A 125 -1.23 -0.56 40.78
N ASP A 126 -2.11 -0.19 41.72
CA ASP A 126 -3.27 -0.98 42.13
C ASP A 126 -4.19 -1.32 40.94
N HIS A 127 -4.14 -0.49 39.89
CA HIS A 127 -4.82 -0.70 38.62
C HIS A 127 -3.83 -0.57 37.47
N ILE A 128 -3.76 -1.58 36.60
CA ILE A 128 -2.88 -1.57 35.45
C ILE A 128 -3.20 -0.40 34.53
N GLN A 129 -2.21 0.46 34.30
CA GLN A 129 -2.29 1.54 33.33
C GLN A 129 -2.05 0.98 31.92
N LEU A 130 -3.06 0.30 31.36
CA LEU A 130 -2.91 -0.44 30.10
C LEU A 130 -2.44 0.44 28.95
N LEU A 131 -2.91 1.70 28.89
CA LEU A 131 -2.45 2.68 27.90
C LEU A 131 -0.96 3.01 28.03
N HIS A 132 -0.45 3.14 29.26
CA HIS A 132 0.98 3.39 29.50
C HIS A 132 1.81 2.17 29.08
N LEU A 133 1.41 0.97 29.52
CA LEU A 133 2.08 -0.28 29.13
C LEU A 133 2.05 -0.51 27.63
N TRP A 134 0.95 -0.19 26.95
CA TRP A 134 0.83 -0.24 25.50
C TRP A 134 1.82 0.69 24.82
N LYS A 135 1.95 1.95 25.28
CA LYS A 135 2.94 2.91 24.77
C LYS A 135 4.38 2.43 25.00
N CYS A 136 4.68 1.86 26.17
CA CYS A 136 5.97 1.22 26.43
C CYS A 136 6.23 0.04 25.48
N TYR A 137 5.21 -0.78 25.21
CA TYR A 137 5.32 -1.90 24.28
C TYR A 137 5.59 -1.43 22.86
N GLN A 138 4.82 -0.45 22.40
CA GLN A 138 4.98 0.18 21.09
C GLN A 138 6.38 0.76 20.92
N LYS A 139 6.91 1.47 21.92
CA LYS A 139 8.31 1.97 21.93
C LYS A 139 9.28 0.84 21.60
N TRP A 140 9.21 -0.27 22.33
CA TRP A 140 10.16 -1.37 22.18
C TRP A 140 9.95 -2.23 20.92
N ILE A 141 8.71 -2.41 20.47
CA ILE A 141 8.40 -3.11 19.22
C ILE A 141 8.92 -2.31 18.02
N ASN A 142 8.72 -1.00 17.99
CA ASN A 142 9.19 -0.13 16.91
C ASN A 142 10.72 -0.09 16.81
N GLU A 143 11.43 -0.41 17.89
CA GLU A 143 12.88 -0.56 17.89
C GLU A 143 13.37 -1.84 17.20
N GLN A 144 12.50 -2.82 16.91
CA GLN A 144 12.86 -4.01 16.15
C GLN A 144 13.28 -3.66 14.73
N SER A 145 14.28 -4.37 14.20
CA SER A 145 14.81 -4.11 12.85
C SER A 145 13.74 -4.17 11.77
N ILE A 146 12.78 -5.09 11.88
CA ILE A 146 11.65 -5.22 10.95
C ILE A 146 10.78 -3.97 10.88
N TYR A 147 10.61 -3.25 11.99
CA TYR A 147 9.88 -1.98 12.04
C TYR A 147 10.69 -0.82 11.45
N LYS A 148 12.02 -0.85 11.62
CA LYS A 148 12.92 0.16 11.06
C LYS A 148 13.09 0.04 9.56
N THR A 149 13.10 -1.17 9.01
CA THR A 149 13.36 -1.41 7.58
C THR A 149 12.11 -1.32 6.71
N ARG A 150 10.93 -1.41 7.34
CA ARG A 150 9.68 -1.57 6.62
C ARG A 150 8.87 -0.29 6.57
N TYR A 151 8.48 0.07 5.38
CA TYR A 151 7.56 1.18 5.16
C TYR A 151 6.11 0.71 5.24
N GLY A 152 5.25 1.61 5.71
CA GLY A 152 3.81 1.45 5.64
C GLY A 152 3.22 0.45 6.63
N ILE A 153 3.92 0.08 7.72
CA ILE A 153 3.27 -0.73 8.77
C ILE A 153 2.04 0.04 9.26
N PRO A 154 0.82 -0.51 9.10
CA PRO A 154 -0.37 0.16 9.56
C PRO A 154 -0.27 0.41 11.06
N THR A 155 -0.64 1.61 11.51
CA THR A 155 -0.74 1.93 12.95
C THR A 155 -2.14 1.71 13.48
N ASN A 156 -3.14 1.83 12.60
CA ASN A 156 -4.56 1.68 12.89
C ASN A 156 -5.20 0.73 11.88
N VAL A 157 -6.15 -0.07 12.34
CA VAL A 157 -7.01 -0.92 11.49
C VAL A 157 -8.42 -0.92 12.06
N CYS A 158 -9.40 -1.10 11.18
CA CYS A 158 -10.77 -1.35 11.59
C CYS A 158 -11.04 -2.86 11.47
N MET A 159 -11.51 -3.52 12.53
CA MET A 159 -11.75 -4.96 12.54
C MET A 159 -13.20 -5.27 12.90
N LEU A 160 -13.79 -6.25 12.23
CA LEU A 160 -15.12 -6.74 12.55
C LEU A 160 -15.07 -7.59 13.82
N SER A 161 -15.70 -7.10 14.88
CA SER A 161 -15.79 -7.75 16.19
C SER A 161 -17.25 -7.81 16.60
N ASN A 162 -17.77 -9.02 16.84
CA ASN A 162 -19.18 -9.21 17.25
C ASN A 162 -20.22 -8.55 16.31
N GLY A 163 -19.95 -8.55 14.99
CA GLY A 163 -20.82 -7.94 13.99
C GLY A 163 -20.71 -6.41 13.88
N LYS A 164 -19.82 -5.77 14.64
CA LYS A 164 -19.56 -4.32 14.58
C LYS A 164 -18.12 -4.04 14.15
N TRP A 165 -17.97 -2.97 13.38
CA TRP A 165 -16.67 -2.47 12.97
C TRP A 165 -16.12 -1.58 14.08
N GLU A 166 -14.94 -1.92 14.58
CA GLU A 166 -14.27 -1.24 15.69
C GLU A 166 -12.84 -0.86 15.27
N ASP A 167 -12.40 0.33 15.66
CA ASP A 167 -11.06 0.82 15.37
C ASP A 167 -10.07 0.39 16.44
N TYR A 168 -8.91 -0.08 16.00
CA TYR A 168 -7.84 -0.57 16.86
C TYR A 168 -6.50 0.02 16.45
N ASN A 169 -5.69 0.40 17.45
CA ASN A 169 -4.26 0.52 17.27
C ASN A 169 -3.67 -0.89 17.09
N ILE A 170 -2.79 -1.10 16.11
CA ILE A 170 -2.25 -2.42 15.78
C ILE A 170 -0.74 -2.50 16.00
N LEU A 171 -0.27 -3.63 16.54
CA LEU A 171 1.15 -4.01 16.60
C LEU A 171 1.34 -5.47 16.18
N PHE A 172 2.49 -5.76 15.59
CA PHE A 172 2.91 -7.08 15.15
C PHE A 172 4.08 -7.55 16.01
N ASP A 173 3.82 -8.56 16.82
CA ASP A 173 4.85 -9.23 17.58
C ASP A 173 5.28 -10.51 16.85
N TYR A 174 6.35 -10.38 16.08
CA TYR A 174 6.92 -11.48 15.31
C TYR A 174 7.57 -12.54 16.21
N GLU A 175 8.02 -12.19 17.43
CA GLU A 175 8.61 -13.17 18.36
C GLU A 175 7.55 -14.10 18.94
N HIS A 176 6.39 -13.56 19.30
CA HIS A 176 5.25 -14.32 19.83
C HIS A 176 4.23 -14.74 18.77
N ARG A 177 4.51 -14.45 17.49
CA ARG A 177 3.63 -14.77 16.35
C ARG A 177 2.21 -14.21 16.51
N THR A 178 2.10 -13.03 17.11
CA THR A 178 0.81 -12.45 17.50
C THR A 178 0.65 -11.06 16.93
N MET A 179 -0.56 -10.75 16.48
CA MET A 179 -1.00 -9.38 16.22
C MET A 179 -1.79 -8.88 17.42
N MET A 180 -1.36 -7.75 17.96
CA MET A 180 -2.00 -7.11 19.11
C MET A 180 -2.85 -5.96 18.62
N LEU A 181 -4.09 -5.91 19.07
CA LEU A 181 -5.05 -4.85 18.77
C LEU A 181 -5.42 -4.18 20.08
N PHE A 182 -5.21 -2.86 20.17
CA PHE A 182 -5.55 -2.07 21.34
C PHE A 182 -6.72 -1.15 21.03
N ASP A 183 -7.83 -1.38 21.74
CA ASP A 183 -8.99 -0.52 21.76
C ASP A 183 -8.73 0.58 22.80
N GLU A 184 -8.55 1.81 22.31
CA GLU A 184 -8.28 2.96 23.16
C GLU A 184 -9.53 3.45 23.92
N ASN A 185 -10.73 3.18 23.39
CA ASN A 185 -11.99 3.58 24.02
C ASN A 185 -12.31 2.66 25.21
N GLU A 186 -12.14 1.36 25.03
CA GLU A 186 -12.40 0.37 26.08
C GLU A 186 -11.19 0.08 26.97
N LEU A 187 -10.00 0.56 26.59
CA LEU A 187 -8.72 0.20 27.20
C LEU A 187 -8.56 -1.32 27.29
N LYS A 188 -8.79 -2.01 26.16
CA LYS A 188 -8.67 -3.47 26.05
C LYS A 188 -7.69 -3.87 24.98
N ILE A 189 -6.99 -4.98 25.22
CA ILE A 189 -6.10 -5.59 24.24
C ILE A 189 -6.71 -6.90 23.77
N LYS A 190 -6.80 -7.07 22.45
CA LYS A 190 -7.12 -8.32 21.79
C LYS A 190 -5.84 -8.89 21.17
N LEU A 191 -5.59 -10.16 21.43
CA LEU A 191 -4.43 -10.89 20.92
C LEU A 191 -4.90 -11.87 19.85
N LEU A 192 -4.39 -11.71 18.62
CA LEU A 192 -4.69 -12.57 17.50
C LEU A 192 -3.47 -13.41 17.17
N GLN A 193 -3.50 -14.70 17.53
CA GLN A 193 -2.41 -15.63 17.27
C GLN A 193 -2.41 -16.01 15.79
N ILE A 194 -1.46 -15.47 15.02
CA ILE A 194 -1.41 -15.65 13.56
C ILE A 194 -0.61 -16.91 13.21
N GLY A 195 0.51 -17.13 13.90
CA GLY A 195 1.43 -18.26 13.67
C GLY A 195 1.62 -19.14 14.91
N ASN A 196 2.50 -20.13 14.82
CA ASN A 196 2.81 -20.99 15.95
C ASN A 196 3.90 -20.33 16.82
N PRO A 197 3.60 -19.99 18.09
CA PRO A 197 4.60 -19.38 18.97
C PRO A 197 5.80 -20.30 19.25
N LYS A 198 5.67 -21.61 19.02
CA LYS A 198 6.78 -22.56 19.08
C LYS A 198 7.61 -22.42 17.79
N LYS A 199 8.71 -21.66 17.88
CA LYS A 199 9.66 -21.26 16.81
C LYS A 199 10.18 -22.39 15.88
N LEU A 200 9.82 -23.65 16.09
CA LEU A 200 10.36 -24.83 15.39
C LEU A 200 9.42 -25.43 14.34
N SER A 201 8.13 -25.07 14.32
CA SER A 201 7.24 -25.58 13.26
C SER A 201 7.26 -24.66 12.06
N LEU A 202 7.40 -25.26 10.89
CA LEU A 202 7.12 -24.58 9.63
C LEU A 202 5.68 -24.03 9.65
N GLU A 203 5.51 -22.79 9.23
CA GLU A 203 4.21 -22.13 9.15
C GLU A 203 3.83 -22.01 7.67
N PHE A 204 2.65 -22.50 7.30
CA PHE A 204 2.17 -22.44 5.91
C PHE A 204 0.70 -22.01 5.80
N ASN A 205 0.04 -21.74 6.93
CA ASN A 205 -1.42 -21.70 7.00
C ASN A 205 -1.96 -20.30 7.27
N VAL A 206 -1.17 -19.24 7.05
CA VAL A 206 -1.72 -17.90 7.08
C VAL A 206 -2.49 -17.66 5.79
N HIS A 207 -3.81 -17.77 5.87
CA HIS A 207 -4.69 -17.53 4.72
C HIS A 207 -5.08 -16.05 4.67
N ILE A 208 -4.86 -15.43 3.52
CA ILE A 208 -5.19 -14.01 3.30
C ILE A 208 -6.07 -13.91 2.07
N GLN A 209 -7.26 -13.36 2.25
CA GLN A 209 -8.20 -13.12 1.16
C GLN A 209 -8.51 -11.65 1.06
N PHE A 210 -8.48 -11.11 -0.16
CA PHE A 210 -8.90 -9.74 -0.43
C PHE A 210 -10.37 -9.72 -0.81
N TYR A 211 -11.07 -8.72 -0.32
CA TYR A 211 -12.38 -8.34 -0.82
C TYR A 211 -12.53 -6.83 -0.74
N ASN A 212 -13.57 -6.31 -1.39
CA ASN A 212 -13.91 -4.90 -1.33
C ASN A 212 -15.31 -4.80 -0.74
N ASP A 213 -15.48 -3.91 0.22
CA ASP A 213 -16.77 -3.65 0.86
C ASP A 213 -17.21 -2.23 0.48
N ILE A 214 -18.47 -2.09 0.12
CA ILE A 214 -19.07 -0.79 -0.20
C ILE A 214 -20.15 -0.57 0.83
N ASP A 215 -19.91 0.39 1.71
CA ASP A 215 -20.91 0.79 2.68
C ASP A 215 -21.88 1.76 2.01
N VAL A 216 -22.85 1.20 1.29
CA VAL A 216 -23.83 1.97 0.51
C VAL A 216 -24.80 2.73 1.42
N ASN A 217 -25.03 2.30 2.66
CA ASN A 217 -26.12 2.88 3.46
C ASN A 217 -25.65 4.04 4.34
N ASP A 218 -24.44 3.96 4.91
CA ASP A 218 -24.02 4.92 5.93
C ASP A 218 -23.03 5.95 5.38
N THR A 219 -21.99 5.51 4.69
CA THR A 219 -20.85 6.38 4.32
C THR A 219 -20.64 6.55 2.82
N HIS A 220 -21.27 5.73 1.98
CA HIS A 220 -20.96 5.57 0.56
C HIS A 220 -19.45 5.31 0.30
N ALA A 221 -18.73 4.84 1.32
CA ALA A 221 -17.29 4.65 1.25
C ALA A 221 -16.95 3.23 0.77
N LYS A 222 -15.94 3.16 -0.10
CA LYS A 222 -15.32 1.92 -0.53
C LYS A 222 -14.18 1.58 0.42
N TRP A 223 -14.23 0.40 1.01
CA TRP A 223 -13.22 -0.09 1.94
C TRP A 223 -12.40 -1.20 1.30
N ALA A 224 -11.08 -1.10 1.41
CA ALA A 224 -10.20 -2.18 1.00
C ALA A 224 -10.14 -3.17 2.16
N CYS A 225 -10.65 -4.38 1.94
CA CYS A 225 -10.83 -5.34 3.02
C CYS A 225 -9.97 -6.58 2.89
N LEU A 226 -9.63 -7.16 4.04
CA LEU A 226 -8.79 -8.35 4.17
C LEU A 226 -9.42 -9.32 5.17
N ILE A 227 -9.50 -10.60 4.79
CA ILE A 227 -9.85 -11.69 5.70
C ILE A 227 -8.58 -12.47 6.03
N LEU A 228 -8.26 -12.53 7.31
CA LEU A 228 -7.12 -13.30 7.83
C LEU A 228 -7.62 -14.60 8.47
N ASN A 229 -7.03 -15.73 8.07
CA ASN A 229 -7.34 -17.07 8.57
C ASN A 229 -8.84 -17.39 8.57
N HIS A 230 -9.56 -16.92 7.54
CA HIS A 230 -11.02 -17.08 7.36
C HIS A 230 -11.89 -16.53 8.51
N THR A 231 -11.31 -15.83 9.48
CA THR A 231 -11.97 -15.52 10.76
C THR A 231 -11.97 -14.02 11.04
N TRP A 232 -10.84 -13.35 10.80
CA TRP A 232 -10.69 -11.95 11.18
C TRP A 232 -10.81 -11.06 9.95
N HIS A 233 -11.86 -10.23 9.94
CA HIS A 233 -12.13 -9.31 8.86
C HIS A 233 -11.59 -7.93 9.22
N PHE A 234 -10.83 -7.33 8.32
CA PHE A 234 -10.25 -6.00 8.47
C PHE A 234 -10.72 -5.08 7.34
N ARG A 235 -10.97 -3.81 7.67
CA ARG A 235 -11.15 -2.69 6.76
C ARG A 235 -9.94 -1.77 6.86
N THR A 236 -9.44 -1.33 5.71
CA THR A 236 -8.43 -0.29 5.59
C THR A 236 -8.91 0.82 4.66
N LEU A 237 -8.35 2.02 4.83
CA LEU A 237 -8.77 3.23 4.09
C LEU A 237 -8.53 3.12 2.58
N ASP A 238 -7.48 2.42 2.16
CA ASP A 238 -7.08 2.28 0.77
C ASP A 238 -6.36 0.93 0.53
N VAL A 239 -6.06 0.64 -0.74
CA VAL A 239 -5.39 -0.60 -1.14
C VAL A 239 -3.95 -0.70 -0.68
N HIS A 240 -3.24 0.41 -0.53
CA HIS A 240 -1.85 0.38 -0.06
C HIS A 240 -1.83 -0.04 1.40
N ASN A 241 -2.72 0.51 2.23
CA ASN A 241 -2.88 0.10 3.62
C ASN A 241 -3.27 -1.38 3.74
N ARG A 242 -4.18 -1.88 2.87
CA ARG A 242 -4.51 -3.32 2.81
C ARG A 242 -3.30 -4.16 2.42
N ASP A 243 -2.58 -3.75 1.38
CA ASP A 243 -1.40 -4.46 0.87
C ASP A 243 -0.29 -4.45 1.94
N TYR A 244 -0.10 -3.36 2.66
CA TYR A 244 0.86 -3.30 3.78
C TYR A 244 0.45 -4.20 4.94
N LEU A 245 -0.84 -4.22 5.32
CA LEU A 245 -1.37 -5.13 6.34
C LEU A 245 -1.17 -6.59 5.92
N SER A 246 -1.58 -6.94 4.69
CA SER A 246 -1.38 -8.25 4.07
C SER A 246 0.08 -8.65 4.13
N ASN A 247 0.95 -7.75 3.67
CA ASN A 247 2.37 -8.00 3.72
C ASN A 247 2.77 -8.23 5.17
N CYS A 248 2.31 -7.47 6.18
CA CYS A 248 2.75 -7.61 7.59
C CYS A 248 2.52 -9.00 8.16
N VAL A 249 1.39 -9.60 7.80
CA VAL A 249 1.03 -10.96 8.23
C VAL A 249 1.59 -12.07 7.32
N SER A 250 2.21 -11.71 6.20
CA SER A 250 2.79 -12.65 5.22
C SER A 250 4.31 -12.82 5.34
N VAL A 251 5.01 -12.01 6.14
CA VAL A 251 6.43 -11.74 5.88
C VAL A 251 7.38 -12.86 6.25
N ASN A 252 8.17 -13.19 5.23
CA ASN A 252 9.62 -13.29 5.24
C ASN A 252 10.31 -12.08 4.56
N GLU A 253 11.33 -11.52 5.21
CA GLU A 253 12.23 -10.49 4.65
C GLU A 253 13.69 -10.83 5.01
N SER A 254 14.20 -11.94 4.50
CA SER A 254 15.64 -12.18 4.49
C SER A 254 16.32 -11.16 3.57
N ARG A 255 16.94 -10.12 4.15
CA ARG A 255 17.96 -9.36 3.41
C ARG A 255 19.29 -10.05 3.63
N ASN A 256 19.88 -10.57 2.56
CA ASN A 256 21.33 -10.78 2.51
C ASN A 256 21.97 -9.40 2.48
N VAL A 257 22.22 -8.82 3.65
CA VAL A 257 23.04 -7.61 3.76
C VAL A 257 24.48 -8.07 3.65
N GLN A 258 25.09 -7.89 2.48
CA GLN A 258 26.53 -8.10 2.30
C GLN A 258 27.28 -6.98 3.03
N MET A 259 27.60 -7.16 4.30
CA MET A 259 28.46 -6.26 5.06
C MET A 259 29.91 -6.73 4.97
N SER A 260 30.69 -6.15 4.07
CA SER A 260 32.12 -6.48 3.87
C SER A 260 32.36 -8.00 3.68
N LEU A 261 33.59 -8.50 3.80
CA LEU A 261 33.99 -9.88 3.45
C LEU A 261 33.25 -11.01 4.20
N SER A 262 32.34 -10.70 5.12
CA SER A 262 31.51 -11.67 5.86
C SER A 262 30.02 -11.52 5.50
N ILE A 263 29.44 -12.57 4.92
CA ILE A 263 27.97 -12.69 4.79
C ILE A 263 27.42 -13.09 6.16
N VAL A 264 26.97 -12.12 6.94
CA VAL A 264 26.20 -12.40 8.17
C VAL A 264 24.74 -12.53 7.78
N ASN A 265 24.27 -13.77 7.65
CA ASN A 265 22.86 -14.06 7.45
C ASN A 265 22.09 -13.79 8.74
N TYR A 266 21.49 -12.60 8.85
CA TYR A 266 20.46 -12.36 9.87
C TYR A 266 19.18 -13.09 9.45
N LEU A 267 18.91 -14.23 10.08
CA LEU A 267 17.62 -14.89 9.96
C LEU A 267 16.60 -14.08 10.78
N LEU A 268 15.86 -13.20 10.12
CA LEU A 268 14.66 -12.62 10.72
C LEU A 268 13.62 -13.75 10.86
N ILE A 269 12.91 -13.77 12.00
CA ILE A 269 11.97 -14.84 12.36
C ILE A 269 10.58 -14.43 11.87
N GLU A 270 9.95 -15.23 11.00
CA GLU A 270 8.95 -14.79 10.01
C GLU A 270 7.60 -15.52 10.01
N PHE A 271 6.52 -14.86 9.59
CA PHE A 271 5.20 -15.50 9.42
C PHE A 271 5.16 -16.19 8.06
N ASN A 272 5.10 -17.52 8.08
CA ASN A 272 5.26 -18.44 6.95
C ASN A 272 6.68 -18.71 6.48
N SER A 273 6.90 -19.97 6.09
CA SER A 273 8.19 -20.43 5.57
C SER A 273 8.33 -20.22 4.05
N PHE A 274 7.25 -20.28 3.27
CA PHE A 274 7.31 -20.15 1.82
C PHE A 274 6.43 -19.00 1.33
N HIS A 275 7.00 -18.14 0.47
CA HIS A 275 6.26 -17.05 -0.15
C HIS A 275 6.73 -16.74 -1.58
N VAL A 276 5.76 -16.32 -2.38
CA VAL A 276 5.97 -15.83 -3.74
C VAL A 276 6.04 -14.30 -3.70
N ILE A 277 7.11 -13.76 -4.25
CA ILE A 277 7.24 -12.33 -4.52
C ILE A 277 6.87 -12.03 -5.96
N TRP A 278 6.14 -10.95 -6.15
CA TRP A 278 5.84 -10.42 -7.47
C TRP A 278 5.90 -8.89 -7.42
N LYS A 279 5.93 -8.25 -8.60
CA LYS A 279 5.92 -6.80 -8.72
C LYS A 279 4.72 -6.37 -9.54
N ASP A 280 4.00 -5.36 -9.06
CA ASP A 280 2.89 -4.76 -9.80
C ASP A 280 3.37 -3.78 -10.90
N ARG A 281 2.42 -3.08 -11.54
CA ARG A 281 2.68 -2.08 -12.58
C ARG A 281 3.54 -0.92 -12.07
N ASP A 282 3.39 -0.55 -10.80
CA ASP A 282 4.14 0.50 -10.11
C ASP A 282 5.51 0.00 -9.58
N LYS A 283 5.88 -1.24 -9.91
CA LYS A 283 7.10 -1.93 -9.45
C LYS A 283 7.15 -2.11 -7.93
N ILE A 284 6.02 -1.94 -7.23
CA ILE A 284 5.90 -2.24 -5.81
C ILE A 284 5.99 -3.75 -5.65
N THR A 285 6.80 -4.16 -4.67
CA THR A 285 7.05 -5.58 -4.40
C THR A 285 6.03 -6.09 -3.40
N HIS A 286 5.29 -7.11 -3.78
CA HIS A 286 4.25 -7.76 -2.98
C HIS A 286 4.71 -9.16 -2.57
N LYS A 287 4.23 -9.63 -1.42
CA LYS A 287 4.57 -10.96 -0.88
C LYS A 287 3.28 -11.75 -0.66
N GLU A 288 3.26 -12.97 -1.18
CA GLU A 288 2.14 -13.88 -1.06
C GLU A 288 2.56 -15.15 -0.31
N PRO A 289 1.99 -15.43 0.87
CA PRO A 289 2.25 -16.68 1.56
C PRO A 289 1.47 -17.80 0.88
N LEU A 290 2.15 -18.88 0.52
CA LEU A 290 1.53 -20.06 -0.09
C LEU A 290 2.03 -21.31 0.64
N ASN A 291 1.17 -22.30 0.84
CA ASN A 291 1.59 -23.59 1.37
C ASN A 291 2.11 -24.47 0.23
N PRO A 292 3.43 -24.70 0.11
CA PRO A 292 3.96 -25.39 -1.06
C PRO A 292 3.58 -26.87 -1.08
N TYR A 293 3.17 -27.43 0.07
CA TYR A 293 2.76 -28.83 0.20
C TYR A 293 1.29 -29.08 -0.17
N SER A 294 0.46 -28.04 -0.20
CA SER A 294 -0.97 -28.19 -0.47
C SER A 294 -1.45 -27.45 -1.73
N ILE A 295 -0.61 -26.60 -2.32
CA ILE A 295 -0.99 -25.81 -3.49
C ILE A 295 -0.22 -26.27 -4.74
N THR A 296 -0.96 -26.49 -5.83
CA THR A 296 -0.36 -26.68 -7.16
C THR A 296 0.04 -25.34 -7.76
N PHE A 297 0.90 -25.37 -8.77
CA PHE A 297 1.26 -24.16 -9.50
C PHE A 297 0.03 -23.47 -10.11
N LYS A 298 -0.86 -24.25 -10.74
CA LYS A 298 -2.15 -23.78 -11.28
C LYS A 298 -3.02 -23.10 -10.21
N GLN A 299 -3.15 -23.70 -9.04
CA GLN A 299 -3.90 -23.11 -7.92
C GLN A 299 -3.24 -21.81 -7.43
N GLY A 300 -1.91 -21.77 -7.33
CA GLY A 300 -1.18 -20.55 -7.01
C GLY A 300 -1.41 -19.44 -8.03
N ILE A 301 -1.39 -19.76 -9.33
CA ILE A 301 -1.70 -18.82 -10.40
C ILE A 301 -3.14 -18.30 -10.30
N GLN A 302 -4.11 -19.18 -10.03
CA GLN A 302 -5.51 -18.77 -9.83
C GLN A 302 -5.65 -17.83 -8.64
N HIS A 303 -5.00 -18.13 -7.52
CA HIS A 303 -4.96 -17.25 -6.34
C HIS A 303 -4.45 -15.84 -6.68
N PHE A 304 -3.39 -15.73 -7.49
CA PHE A 304 -2.91 -14.44 -7.96
C PHE A 304 -3.89 -13.71 -8.88
N LYS A 305 -4.59 -14.43 -9.78
CA LYS A 305 -5.63 -13.84 -10.63
C LYS A 305 -6.73 -13.20 -9.78
N ASP A 306 -7.27 -13.96 -8.83
CA ASP A 306 -8.37 -13.51 -7.97
C ASP A 306 -7.94 -12.31 -7.13
N LYS A 307 -6.73 -12.35 -6.57
CA LYS A 307 -6.18 -11.26 -5.78
C LYS A 307 -5.94 -9.99 -6.59
N LEU A 308 -5.36 -10.10 -7.78
CA LEU A 308 -5.14 -8.98 -8.70
C LEU A 308 -6.47 -8.39 -9.18
N GLN A 309 -7.46 -9.23 -9.47
CA GLN A 309 -8.80 -8.80 -9.86
C GLN A 309 -9.44 -7.96 -8.75
N MET A 310 -9.39 -8.41 -7.48
CA MET A 310 -9.92 -7.64 -6.36
C MET A 310 -9.19 -6.30 -6.16
N ARG A 311 -7.88 -6.27 -6.42
CA ARG A 311 -7.07 -5.05 -6.33
C ARG A 311 -7.40 -4.04 -7.43
N GLU A 312 -7.47 -4.48 -8.68
CA GLU A 312 -7.79 -3.63 -9.83
C GLU A 312 -9.25 -3.16 -9.77
N HIS A 313 -10.16 -4.02 -9.32
CA HIS A 313 -11.56 -3.63 -9.10
C HIS A 313 -11.66 -2.52 -8.05
N PHE A 314 -10.82 -2.56 -7.02
CA PHE A 314 -10.79 -1.49 -6.03
C PHE A 314 -10.30 -0.18 -6.66
N LEU A 315 -9.14 -0.22 -7.32
CA LEU A 315 -8.42 0.94 -7.82
C LEU A 315 -9.12 1.63 -9.00
N LEU A 316 -9.55 0.86 -9.98
CA LEU A 316 -9.97 1.36 -11.29
C LEU A 316 -11.41 0.95 -11.65
N GLY A 317 -12.08 0.16 -10.79
CA GLY A 317 -13.37 -0.45 -11.12
C GLY A 317 -13.26 -1.55 -12.19
N THR A 318 -12.06 -1.91 -12.63
CA THR A 318 -11.80 -2.93 -13.65
C THR A 318 -11.70 -4.32 -13.00
N ASP A 319 -12.48 -5.27 -13.46
CA ASP A 319 -12.46 -6.65 -12.93
C ASP A 319 -12.68 -7.72 -14.01
N GLU A 320 -12.83 -7.34 -15.28
CA GLU A 320 -12.77 -8.30 -16.38
C GLU A 320 -11.31 -8.53 -16.78
N LEU A 321 -10.83 -9.77 -16.64
CA LEU A 321 -9.46 -10.12 -16.96
C LEU A 321 -9.27 -10.25 -18.47
N ILE A 322 -8.44 -9.37 -19.06
CA ILE A 322 -8.11 -9.40 -20.50
C ILE A 322 -6.89 -10.29 -20.75
N LEU A 323 -5.86 -10.09 -19.93
CA LEU A 323 -4.57 -10.76 -20.09
C LEU A 323 -4.07 -11.16 -18.71
N PHE A 324 -3.65 -12.41 -18.59
CA PHE A 324 -2.85 -12.88 -17.48
C PHE A 324 -1.75 -13.80 -18.00
N GLU A 325 -0.50 -13.41 -17.78
CA GLU A 325 0.66 -14.17 -18.22
C GLU A 325 1.67 -14.25 -17.07
N CYS A 326 2.12 -15.46 -16.74
CA CYS A 326 3.26 -15.68 -15.85
C CYS A 326 4.47 -16.06 -16.70
N LYS A 327 5.51 -15.21 -16.72
CA LYS A 327 6.71 -15.41 -17.54
C LYS A 327 7.69 -16.33 -16.82
N PHE A 328 7.55 -17.64 -17.05
CA PHE A 328 8.30 -18.70 -16.34
C PHE A 328 9.82 -18.57 -16.50
N ASP A 329 10.28 -18.13 -17.69
CA ASP A 329 11.68 -17.84 -18.01
C ASP A 329 12.26 -16.68 -17.18
N LYS A 330 11.40 -15.83 -16.62
CA LYS A 330 11.76 -14.66 -15.79
C LYS A 330 11.48 -14.86 -14.31
N CYS A 331 10.90 -16.00 -13.91
CA CYS A 331 10.76 -16.38 -12.51
C CYS A 331 12.14 -16.68 -11.90
N LYS A 332 12.28 -16.54 -10.58
CA LYS A 332 13.51 -16.90 -9.86
C LYS A 332 13.19 -17.83 -8.69
N PRO A 333 13.70 -19.09 -8.70
CA PRO A 333 14.39 -19.72 -9.82
C PRO A 333 13.50 -19.85 -11.06
N GLU A 334 14.13 -20.09 -12.21
CA GLU A 334 13.42 -20.36 -13.47
C GLU A 334 12.55 -21.62 -13.31
N ILE A 335 11.30 -21.54 -13.76
CA ILE A 335 10.34 -22.65 -13.68
C ILE A 335 10.34 -23.39 -15.02
N LYS A 336 10.91 -24.60 -15.04
CA LYS A 336 10.91 -25.47 -16.24
C LYS A 336 9.76 -26.47 -16.13
N MET A 337 8.59 -26.13 -16.66
CA MET A 337 7.40 -26.97 -16.50
C MET A 337 6.63 -27.18 -17.78
N ASN A 338 6.22 -28.44 -17.98
CA ASN A 338 5.26 -28.86 -19.00
C ASN A 338 3.85 -29.11 -18.42
N ASN A 339 3.68 -29.13 -17.09
CA ASN A 339 2.42 -29.43 -16.40
C ASN A 339 2.18 -28.46 -15.22
N GLU A 340 1.06 -27.74 -15.24
CA GLU A 340 0.68 -26.76 -14.21
C GLU A 340 0.08 -27.39 -12.94
N ASP A 341 -0.35 -28.65 -12.99
CA ASP A 341 -0.98 -29.34 -11.85
C ASP A 341 0.04 -29.91 -10.84
N ILE A 342 1.32 -29.56 -10.99
CA ILE A 342 2.40 -29.99 -10.09
C ILE A 342 2.39 -29.12 -8.82
N LEU A 343 2.63 -29.74 -7.66
CA LEU A 343 2.75 -29.05 -6.37
C LEU A 343 3.94 -28.08 -6.36
N LEU A 344 3.80 -26.94 -5.69
CA LEU A 344 4.94 -26.01 -5.53
C LEU A 344 6.12 -26.67 -4.79
N HIS A 345 5.84 -27.62 -3.89
CA HIS A 345 6.85 -28.45 -3.26
C HIS A 345 7.75 -29.11 -4.30
N ASP A 346 7.18 -29.77 -5.30
CA ASP A 346 7.96 -30.51 -6.31
C ASP A 346 8.79 -29.58 -7.20
N ILE A 347 8.37 -28.32 -7.37
CA ILE A 347 9.12 -27.30 -8.10
C ILE A 347 10.36 -26.86 -7.29
N TYR A 348 10.19 -26.61 -6.00
CA TYR A 348 11.16 -25.86 -5.21
C TYR A 348 11.92 -26.68 -4.16
N LYS A 349 11.57 -27.96 -3.93
CA LYS A 349 12.19 -28.82 -2.89
C LYS A 349 13.71 -28.98 -2.98
N HIS A 350 14.29 -28.72 -4.15
CA HIS A 350 15.72 -28.82 -4.38
C HIS A 350 16.48 -27.51 -4.12
N LEU A 351 15.78 -26.42 -3.79
CA LEU A 351 16.42 -25.15 -3.45
C LEU A 351 17.03 -25.20 -2.03
N PRO A 352 18.18 -24.53 -1.82
CA PRO A 352 18.74 -24.37 -0.49
C PRO A 352 17.74 -23.73 0.48
N HIS A 353 17.72 -24.21 1.72
CA HIS A 353 16.83 -23.75 2.79
C HIS A 353 15.33 -24.02 2.59
N TYR A 354 14.92 -24.74 1.55
CA TYR A 354 13.53 -25.16 1.40
C TYR A 354 13.04 -25.91 2.66
N PRO A 355 11.82 -25.62 3.16
CA PRO A 355 10.80 -24.75 2.57
C PRO A 355 10.87 -23.27 2.99
N ILE A 356 11.88 -22.87 3.77
CA ILE A 356 12.10 -21.48 4.21
C ILE A 356 12.77 -20.68 3.10
N ILE A 357 12.01 -20.37 2.04
CA ILE A 357 12.52 -19.71 0.84
C ILE A 357 11.58 -18.66 0.27
N GLN A 358 12.18 -17.73 -0.46
CA GLN A 358 11.49 -16.74 -1.26
C GLN A 358 11.67 -17.04 -2.75
N VAL A 359 10.58 -17.09 -3.51
CA VAL A 359 10.63 -17.26 -4.96
C VAL A 359 10.00 -16.05 -5.66
N TYR A 360 10.52 -15.65 -6.82
CA TYR A 360 10.00 -14.52 -7.59
C TYR A 360 9.17 -15.02 -8.78
N TRP A 361 7.93 -14.56 -8.90
CA TRP A 361 7.08 -14.80 -10.07
C TRP A 361 6.92 -13.52 -10.89
N LYS A 362 7.20 -13.60 -12.19
CA LYS A 362 7.00 -12.48 -13.11
C LYS A 362 5.59 -12.54 -13.71
N ILE A 363 4.66 -11.86 -13.06
CA ILE A 363 3.25 -11.79 -13.48
C ILE A 363 3.03 -10.53 -14.32
N ILE A 364 2.24 -10.66 -15.39
CA ILE A 364 1.70 -9.59 -16.21
C ILE A 364 0.19 -9.75 -16.24
N SER A 365 -0.53 -8.68 -15.92
CA SER A 365 -1.99 -8.68 -15.91
C SER A 365 -2.59 -7.39 -16.46
N ALA A 366 -3.64 -7.52 -17.26
CA ALA A 366 -4.46 -6.43 -17.76
C ALA A 366 -5.94 -6.72 -17.47
N PHE A 367 -6.66 -5.69 -17.01
CA PHE A 367 -8.07 -5.77 -16.66
C PHE A 367 -8.83 -4.62 -17.33
N MET A 368 -10.10 -4.84 -17.63
CA MET A 368 -11.04 -3.82 -18.10
C MET A 368 -12.31 -3.79 -17.26
N VAL A 369 -13.10 -2.74 -17.46
CA VAL A 369 -14.46 -2.67 -16.91
C VAL A 369 -15.33 -3.62 -17.75
N PRO A 370 -16.09 -4.53 -17.12
CA PRO A 370 -16.99 -5.40 -17.85
C PRO A 370 -18.01 -4.61 -18.67
N TYR A 371 -18.25 -4.99 -19.93
CA TYR A 371 -19.26 -4.33 -20.78
C TYR A 371 -20.66 -4.32 -20.15
N LYS A 372 -21.00 -5.32 -19.35
CA LYS A 372 -22.28 -5.33 -18.58
C LYS A 372 -22.42 -4.20 -17.56
N ARG A 373 -21.32 -3.52 -17.21
CA ARG A 373 -21.26 -2.36 -16.31
C ARG A 373 -20.95 -1.06 -17.07
N THR A 374 -20.72 -1.12 -18.38
CA THR A 374 -20.66 0.08 -19.19
C THR A 374 -22.08 0.50 -19.52
N ILE A 375 -22.40 1.77 -19.32
CA ILE A 375 -23.68 2.34 -19.74
C ILE A 375 -23.50 2.72 -21.19
N ASP A 376 -24.37 2.18 -22.05
CA ASP A 376 -24.42 2.62 -23.44
C ASP A 376 -24.90 4.08 -23.46
N ILE A 377 -24.09 4.94 -24.06
CA ILE A 377 -24.43 6.35 -24.27
C ILE A 377 -24.95 6.47 -25.70
N GLU A 378 -25.95 5.68 -26.06
CA GLU A 378 -26.75 5.99 -27.24
C GLU A 378 -27.45 7.33 -26.96
N ARG A 379 -26.83 8.42 -27.40
CA ARG A 379 -27.28 9.81 -27.27
C ARG A 379 -28.56 10.12 -28.06
N SER A 380 -29.36 9.11 -28.44
CA SER A 380 -30.53 9.30 -29.31
C SER A 380 -31.55 10.28 -28.74
N ASP A 381 -31.60 10.43 -27.41
CA ASP A 381 -32.57 11.27 -26.70
C ASP A 381 -31.99 12.51 -26.01
N LEU A 382 -30.69 12.82 -26.18
CA LEU A 382 -30.21 14.14 -25.75
C LEU A 382 -30.87 15.20 -26.63
N PRO A 383 -31.53 16.24 -26.05
CA PRO A 383 -32.16 17.29 -26.83
C PRO A 383 -31.09 17.89 -27.75
N LYS A 384 -31.29 17.73 -29.06
CA LYS A 384 -30.40 18.31 -30.08
C LYS A 384 -30.22 19.78 -29.71
N ASN A 385 -28.96 20.21 -29.59
CA ASN A 385 -28.53 21.61 -29.43
C ASN A 385 -29.18 22.50 -30.50
N VAL A 386 -30.41 22.91 -30.25
CA VAL A 386 -31.10 24.02 -30.88
C VAL A 386 -30.98 25.12 -29.85
N ASP A 387 -30.17 26.13 -30.17
CA ASP A 387 -29.87 27.34 -29.38
C ASP A 387 -30.45 27.35 -27.97
N LEU A 388 -29.64 26.91 -27.01
CA LEU A 388 -29.98 26.91 -25.59
C LEU A 388 -29.92 28.34 -25.03
N ASP A 389 -30.90 29.16 -25.38
CA ASP A 389 -31.47 30.19 -24.47
C ASP A 389 -32.37 29.49 -23.43
N ILE A 390 -31.89 28.39 -22.83
CA ILE A 390 -32.60 27.73 -21.73
C ILE A 390 -32.19 28.43 -20.44
N GLU A 391 -33.06 29.32 -19.98
CA GLU A 391 -33.17 29.67 -18.58
C GLU A 391 -33.29 28.36 -17.80
N PHE A 392 -32.24 28.00 -17.05
CA PHE A 392 -32.28 26.90 -16.09
C PHE A 392 -33.48 27.14 -15.18
N ILE A 393 -34.56 26.40 -15.35
CA ILE A 393 -35.64 26.37 -14.35
C ILE A 393 -35.06 25.58 -13.19
N PRO A 394 -34.71 26.20 -12.04
CA PRO A 394 -34.30 25.44 -10.90
C PRO A 394 -35.48 24.54 -10.52
N SER A 395 -35.23 23.23 -10.45
CA SER A 395 -36.14 22.34 -9.76
C SER A 395 -36.36 22.91 -8.36
N ASN A 396 -37.56 23.43 -8.09
CA ASN A 396 -37.93 23.93 -6.76
C ASN A 396 -37.96 22.82 -5.70
N GLN A 397 -37.82 21.56 -6.11
CA GLN A 397 -37.41 20.50 -5.21
C GLN A 397 -35.91 20.61 -5.00
N LYS A 398 -35.52 21.30 -3.92
CA LYS A 398 -34.20 21.12 -3.32
C LYS A 398 -33.96 19.61 -3.19
N PRO A 399 -32.99 19.02 -3.92
CA PRO A 399 -32.57 17.68 -3.58
C PRO A 399 -32.15 17.71 -2.12
N LYS A 400 -32.64 16.76 -1.33
CA LYS A 400 -32.21 16.56 0.08
C LYS A 400 -30.80 15.94 0.11
N PHE A 401 -29.96 16.37 -0.82
CA PHE A 401 -28.56 16.02 -0.92
C PHE A 401 -27.81 17.22 -0.35
N ASP A 402 -27.08 16.99 0.74
CA ASP A 402 -26.13 17.96 1.25
C ASP A 402 -24.93 17.94 0.29
N PRO A 403 -24.71 18.98 -0.53
CA PRO A 403 -23.65 18.99 -1.53
C PRO A 403 -22.25 19.14 -0.91
N LEU A 404 -22.16 19.11 0.42
CA LEU A 404 -20.92 19.18 1.14
C LEU A 404 -20.31 17.78 1.27
N PRO A 405 -19.00 17.61 0.96
CA PRO A 405 -18.30 16.37 1.22
C PRO A 405 -18.40 16.02 2.72
N TYR A 406 -18.58 14.73 3.04
CA TYR A 406 -18.52 14.24 4.42
C TYR A 406 -17.17 14.60 5.05
N GLU A 407 -17.10 14.68 6.37
CA GLU A 407 -15.86 15.05 7.08
C GLU A 407 -14.67 14.13 6.73
N CYS A 408 -14.94 12.85 6.44
CA CYS A 408 -13.94 11.89 5.93
C CYS A 408 -13.49 12.20 4.49
N ASP A 409 -14.37 12.73 3.66
CA ASP A 409 -14.06 13.21 2.31
C ASP A 409 -13.35 14.55 2.34
N LEU A 410 -13.58 15.42 3.34
CA LEU A 410 -12.80 16.64 3.55
C LEU A 410 -11.33 16.34 3.86
N HIS A 411 -11.05 15.29 4.63
CA HIS A 411 -9.66 14.83 4.85
C HIS A 411 -9.03 14.29 3.57
N LYS A 412 -9.76 13.51 2.77
CA LYS A 412 -9.29 13.02 1.46
C LYS A 412 -9.08 14.18 0.48
N LEU A 413 -10.04 15.10 0.39
CA LEU A 413 -9.99 16.30 -0.44
C LEU A 413 -8.88 17.24 0.00
N LYS A 414 -8.58 17.35 1.29
CA LYS A 414 -7.45 18.12 1.80
C LYS A 414 -6.12 17.46 1.47
N ILE A 415 -5.99 16.14 1.59
CA ILE A 415 -4.78 15.41 1.13
C ILE A 415 -4.62 15.55 -0.38
N ILE A 416 -5.71 15.43 -1.13
CA ILE A 416 -5.76 15.65 -2.57
C ILE A 416 -5.38 17.07 -2.90
N GLN A 417 -5.94 18.08 -2.23
CA GLN A 417 -5.67 19.49 -2.46
C GLN A 417 -4.24 19.84 -2.03
N ASP A 418 -3.73 19.32 -0.92
CA ASP A 418 -2.33 19.50 -0.52
C ASP A 418 -1.37 18.81 -1.52
N THR A 419 -1.78 17.68 -2.11
CA THR A 419 -1.02 16.97 -3.16
C THR A 419 -1.14 17.68 -4.51
N VAL A 420 -2.31 18.22 -4.83
CA VAL A 420 -2.63 18.95 -6.04
C VAL A 420 -1.97 20.31 -5.97
N ASP A 421 -2.11 21.12 -4.93
CA ASP A 421 -1.42 22.41 -4.74
C ASP A 421 0.11 22.27 -4.67
N ALA A 422 0.63 21.19 -4.07
CA ALA A 422 2.06 20.87 -4.14
C ALA A 422 2.53 20.48 -5.56
N ASN A 423 1.62 20.02 -6.42
CA ASN A 423 1.89 19.65 -7.82
C ASN A 423 1.43 20.71 -8.84
N VAL A 424 0.44 21.56 -8.54
CA VAL A 424 -0.23 22.54 -9.42
C VAL A 424 0.66 23.72 -9.67
N THR A 425 1.62 23.96 -8.78
CA THR A 425 2.69 24.92 -9.09
C THR A 425 3.66 24.42 -10.18
N LYS A 426 3.62 23.15 -10.64
CA LYS A 426 4.53 22.64 -11.70
C LYS A 426 4.05 21.52 -12.65
N ASN A 427 2.92 20.86 -12.45
CA ASN A 427 2.53 19.68 -13.22
C ASN A 427 1.23 19.89 -14.00
N ASN A 428 1.39 20.42 -15.21
CA ASN A 428 0.32 20.63 -16.17
C ASN A 428 -0.01 19.33 -16.93
N SER A 429 -0.32 18.24 -16.21
CA SER A 429 -0.50 16.91 -16.81
C SER A 429 -1.64 16.86 -17.83
N LEU A 430 -2.72 17.61 -17.60
CA LEU A 430 -3.83 17.71 -18.54
C LEU A 430 -3.43 18.47 -19.82
N GLN A 431 -2.70 19.58 -19.70
CA GLN A 431 -2.18 20.27 -20.89
C GLN A 431 -1.17 19.41 -21.66
N LYS A 432 -0.30 18.67 -20.97
CA LYS A 432 0.61 17.72 -21.61
C LYS A 432 -0.14 16.63 -22.37
N LEU A 433 -1.22 16.11 -21.78
CA LEU A 433 -2.09 15.14 -22.44
C LEU A 433 -2.74 15.74 -23.69
N PHE A 434 -3.32 16.94 -23.60
CA PHE A 434 -3.91 17.60 -24.77
C PHE A 434 -2.87 17.89 -25.85
N HIS A 435 -1.67 18.35 -25.48
CA HIS A 435 -0.54 18.50 -26.38
C HIS A 435 -0.25 17.20 -27.12
N GLU A 436 -0.18 16.08 -26.41
CA GLU A 436 0.09 14.77 -27.00
C GLU A 436 -1.03 14.31 -27.94
N VAL A 437 -2.30 14.53 -27.59
CA VAL A 437 -3.46 14.24 -28.45
C VAL A 437 -3.42 15.07 -29.73
N ILE A 438 -3.19 16.37 -29.62
CA ILE A 438 -3.12 17.31 -30.74
C ILE A 438 -1.94 16.97 -31.66
N LYS A 439 -0.78 16.67 -31.07
CA LYS A 439 0.45 16.26 -31.78
C LYS A 439 0.24 15.00 -32.59
N ASN A 440 -0.53 14.04 -32.06
CA ASN A 440 -0.86 12.80 -32.75
C ASN A 440 -2.03 12.93 -33.76
N GLY A 441 -2.55 14.14 -33.98
CA GLY A 441 -3.56 14.41 -35.02
C GLY A 441 -5.02 14.22 -34.58
N TYR A 442 -5.27 14.03 -33.28
CA TYR A 442 -6.61 13.75 -32.72
C TYR A 442 -7.32 15.02 -32.25
N VAL A 443 -7.08 16.16 -32.90
CA VAL A 443 -7.76 17.44 -32.58
C VAL A 443 -9.27 17.32 -32.76
N CYS A 444 -9.71 16.51 -33.73
CA CYS A 444 -11.11 16.24 -34.01
C CYS A 444 -11.86 15.62 -32.82
N ASP A 445 -11.18 14.86 -31.95
CA ASP A 445 -11.81 14.21 -30.80
C ASP A 445 -11.97 15.16 -29.62
N LEU A 446 -11.28 16.30 -29.64
CA LEU A 446 -11.36 17.34 -28.61
C LEU A 446 -12.48 18.35 -28.87
N ILE A 447 -13.05 18.36 -30.08
CA ILE A 447 -13.99 19.38 -30.54
C ILE A 447 -15.19 18.74 -31.26
N THR A 448 -16.36 19.35 -31.14
CA THR A 448 -17.57 18.89 -31.81
C THR A 448 -17.51 19.35 -33.26
N PHE A 449 -16.83 18.57 -34.10
CA PHE A 449 -16.70 18.87 -35.53
C PHE A 449 -17.92 18.38 -36.33
N LYS A 450 -18.49 19.24 -37.17
CA LYS A 450 -19.45 18.83 -38.20
C LYS A 450 -18.68 18.44 -39.46
N TYR A 451 -18.76 17.17 -39.84
CA TYR A 451 -18.09 16.64 -41.03
C TYR A 451 -18.37 17.52 -42.26
N THR A 452 -17.30 17.97 -42.93
CA THR A 452 -17.39 18.61 -44.24
C THR A 452 -16.60 17.78 -45.24
N ASN A 453 -17.14 17.55 -46.44
CA ASN A 453 -16.49 16.72 -47.47
C ASN A 453 -15.22 17.38 -48.07
N ASN A 454 -14.84 18.58 -47.62
CA ASN A 454 -13.73 19.34 -48.16
C ASN A 454 -12.52 19.31 -47.21
N LYS A 455 -11.56 18.42 -47.50
CA LYS A 455 -10.30 18.25 -46.74
C LYS A 455 -9.51 19.55 -46.52
N LYS A 456 -9.60 20.53 -47.44
CA LYS A 456 -8.90 21.82 -47.26
C LYS A 456 -9.53 22.66 -46.17
N VAL A 457 -10.86 22.67 -46.10
CA VAL A 457 -11.63 23.40 -45.08
C VAL A 457 -11.42 22.78 -43.71
N GLU A 458 -11.43 21.45 -43.63
CA GLU A 458 -11.13 20.69 -42.41
C GLU A 458 -9.74 20.99 -41.85
N LYS A 459 -8.71 20.97 -42.70
CA LYS A 459 -7.34 21.31 -42.28
C LYS A 459 -7.24 22.74 -41.75
N GLN A 460 -7.82 23.71 -42.48
CA GLN A 460 -7.83 25.11 -42.06
C GLN A 460 -8.56 25.30 -40.72
N PHE A 461 -9.64 24.56 -40.49
CA PHE A 461 -10.36 24.57 -39.22
C PHE A 461 -9.49 24.07 -38.06
N TYR A 462 -8.79 22.94 -38.21
CA TYR A 462 -7.89 22.45 -37.16
C TYR A 462 -6.71 23.37 -36.90
N ASP A 463 -6.15 23.99 -37.94
CA ASP A 463 -5.07 24.97 -37.78
C ASP A 463 -5.56 26.19 -36.99
N ASN A 464 -6.78 26.67 -37.25
CA ASN A 464 -7.40 27.75 -36.47
C ASN A 464 -7.64 27.35 -35.00
N ILE A 465 -8.09 26.12 -34.73
CA ILE A 465 -8.28 25.63 -33.36
C ILE A 465 -6.93 25.55 -32.62
N LYS A 466 -5.89 25.03 -33.27
CA LYS A 466 -4.52 24.99 -32.72
C LYS A 466 -4.02 26.39 -32.37
N GLU A 467 -4.28 27.39 -33.21
CA GLU A 467 -3.94 28.78 -32.93
C GLU A 467 -4.72 29.33 -31.73
N GLN A 468 -6.04 29.10 -31.67
CA GLN A 468 -6.90 29.55 -30.56
C GLN A 468 -6.51 28.97 -29.20
N ILE A 469 -6.04 27.72 -29.16
CA ILE A 469 -5.57 27.08 -27.93
C ILE A 469 -4.09 27.33 -27.64
N ASN A 470 -3.42 28.18 -28.42
CA ASN A 470 -2.00 28.46 -28.31
C ASN A 470 -1.11 27.20 -28.41
N TYR A 471 -1.49 26.24 -29.27
CA TYR A 471 -0.70 25.03 -29.48
C TYR A 471 0.58 25.31 -30.27
N ASN A 472 1.72 24.94 -29.69
CA ASN A 472 3.02 24.99 -30.33
C ASN A 472 3.66 23.60 -30.36
N GLU A 473 3.78 23.02 -31.56
CA GLU A 473 4.36 21.69 -31.76
C GLU A 473 5.81 21.56 -31.26
N LYS A 474 6.55 22.68 -31.18
CA LYS A 474 7.94 22.70 -30.71
C LYS A 474 8.07 22.85 -29.20
N ASP A 475 6.99 23.17 -28.50
CA ASP A 475 7.00 23.42 -27.07
C ASP A 475 5.98 22.52 -26.36
N GLU A 476 6.42 21.31 -26.01
CA GLU A 476 5.61 20.33 -25.26
C GLU A 476 5.21 20.81 -23.86
N ASN A 477 5.85 21.87 -23.35
CA ASN A 477 5.50 22.50 -22.08
C ASN A 477 4.83 23.87 -22.26
N GLY A 478 4.50 24.24 -23.51
CA GLY A 478 3.83 25.49 -23.83
C GLY A 478 2.45 25.52 -23.18
N GLU A 479 2.06 26.68 -22.66
CA GLU A 479 0.77 26.87 -22.02
C GLU A 479 -0.36 26.76 -23.05
N LEU A 480 -1.18 25.72 -22.93
CA LEU A 480 -2.41 25.57 -23.72
C LEU A 480 -3.55 26.34 -23.07
N ILE A 481 -4.33 27.05 -23.89
CA ILE A 481 -5.58 27.67 -23.45
C ILE A 481 -6.64 26.56 -23.40
N VAL A 482 -7.00 26.15 -22.18
CA VAL A 482 -7.99 25.10 -21.90
C VAL A 482 -9.36 25.75 -21.71
N ASP A 483 -10.01 26.12 -22.81
CA ASP A 483 -11.35 26.74 -22.84
C ASP A 483 -12.39 25.73 -23.35
N ASP A 484 -13.49 25.54 -22.62
CA ASP A 484 -14.56 24.60 -22.97
C ASP A 484 -15.44 25.05 -24.15
N LYS A 485 -15.34 26.31 -24.55
CA LYS A 485 -15.92 26.83 -25.78
C LYS A 485 -15.12 26.41 -27.02
N ILE A 486 -13.81 26.23 -26.86
CA ILE A 486 -12.92 25.82 -27.95
C ILE A 486 -12.81 24.29 -27.97
N LEU A 487 -12.46 23.70 -26.82
CA LEU A 487 -12.35 22.26 -26.61
C LEU A 487 -13.67 21.74 -26.05
N THR A 488 -14.66 21.56 -26.93
CA THR A 488 -16.04 21.20 -26.52
C THR A 488 -16.14 19.90 -25.74
N ILE A 489 -15.13 19.02 -25.84
CA ILE A 489 -15.03 17.83 -24.97
C ILE A 489 -15.07 18.21 -23.48
N LEU A 490 -14.50 19.35 -23.09
CA LEU A 490 -14.55 19.85 -21.72
C LEU A 490 -15.97 20.22 -21.30
N ASN A 491 -16.78 20.73 -22.22
CA ASN A 491 -18.19 21.04 -21.95
C ASN A 491 -19.01 19.74 -21.82
N GLU A 492 -18.77 18.74 -22.68
CA GLU A 492 -19.41 17.43 -22.54
C GLU A 492 -19.04 16.76 -21.20
N LEU A 493 -17.78 16.91 -20.78
CA LEU A 493 -17.29 16.48 -19.49
C LEU A 493 -18.00 17.21 -18.34
N LYS A 494 -18.16 18.54 -18.41
CA LYS A 494 -18.94 19.30 -17.42
C LYS A 494 -20.38 18.80 -17.33
N ILE A 495 -21.04 18.57 -18.47
CA ILE A 495 -22.40 18.04 -18.52
C ILE A 495 -22.46 16.67 -17.84
N LEU A 496 -21.58 15.74 -18.24
CA LEU A 496 -21.54 14.38 -17.68
C LEU A 496 -21.24 14.37 -16.18
N TYR A 497 -20.41 15.29 -15.69
CA TYR A 497 -20.14 15.45 -14.25
C TYR A 497 -21.39 15.90 -13.47
N HIS A 498 -22.22 16.74 -14.07
CA HIS A 498 -23.48 17.22 -13.49
C HIS A 498 -24.68 16.32 -13.81
N ASP A 499 -24.54 15.36 -14.71
CA ASP A 499 -25.58 14.41 -15.09
C ASP A 499 -25.78 13.36 -14.01
N ASP A 500 -27.02 13.13 -13.60
CA ASP A 500 -27.43 12.12 -12.61
C ASP A 500 -27.04 10.68 -12.95
N ILE A 501 -26.51 10.41 -14.16
CA ILE A 501 -25.97 9.11 -14.55
C ILE A 501 -24.91 8.58 -13.57
N HIS A 502 -24.17 9.46 -12.89
CA HIS A 502 -23.24 9.07 -11.83
C HIS A 502 -23.93 8.35 -10.66
N LYS A 503 -25.21 8.68 -10.39
CA LYS A 503 -26.03 8.01 -9.37
C LYS A 503 -26.29 6.55 -9.76
N GLN A 504 -26.43 6.26 -11.05
CA GLN A 504 -26.64 4.90 -11.56
C GLN A 504 -25.35 4.06 -11.53
N MET A 505 -24.19 4.72 -11.63
CA MET A 505 -22.90 4.02 -11.56
C MET A 505 -22.58 3.48 -10.16
N GLY A 506 -23.32 3.89 -9.12
CA GLY A 506 -23.12 3.43 -7.74
C GLY A 506 -21.82 3.92 -7.11
N TYR A 507 -21.16 4.92 -7.72
CA TYR A 507 -19.95 5.55 -7.21
C TYR A 507 -20.09 7.07 -7.29
N PRO A 508 -19.75 7.83 -6.22
CA PRO A 508 -19.62 9.28 -6.34
C PRO A 508 -18.49 9.57 -7.34
N LEU A 509 -18.81 10.31 -8.40
CA LEU A 509 -17.86 10.70 -9.42
C LEU A 509 -16.87 11.71 -8.80
N GLN A 510 -15.81 11.20 -8.18
CA GLN A 510 -14.74 12.05 -7.68
C GLN A 510 -14.06 12.70 -8.90
N LEU A 511 -13.90 14.03 -8.88
CA LEU A 511 -13.32 14.83 -9.98
C LEU A 511 -12.00 14.25 -10.53
N ILE A 512 -11.19 13.60 -9.67
CA ILE A 512 -9.94 12.92 -10.05
C ILE A 512 -10.18 11.68 -10.89
N ILE A 513 -11.20 10.87 -10.58
CA ILE A 513 -11.55 9.68 -11.36
C ILE A 513 -11.98 10.12 -12.75
N PHE A 514 -12.61 11.28 -12.89
CA PHE A 514 -13.04 11.82 -14.18
C PHE A 514 -11.88 12.28 -15.07
N VAL A 515 -10.90 12.98 -14.49
CA VAL A 515 -9.65 13.36 -15.18
C VAL A 515 -8.80 12.13 -15.50
N GLN A 516 -8.77 11.13 -14.62
CA GLN A 516 -8.12 9.83 -14.88
C GLN A 516 -8.86 9.01 -15.93
N PHE A 517 -10.19 9.04 -15.98
CA PHE A 517 -11.00 8.41 -17.03
C PHE A 517 -10.61 8.97 -18.39
N TYR A 518 -10.46 10.30 -18.47
CA TYR A 518 -9.98 10.96 -19.67
C TYR A 518 -8.54 10.58 -20.01
N CYS A 519 -7.64 10.54 -19.03
CA CYS A 519 -6.27 10.06 -19.22
C CYS A 519 -6.23 8.59 -19.67
N ILE A 520 -7.16 7.73 -19.23
CA ILE A 520 -7.20 6.31 -19.61
C ILE A 520 -7.76 6.17 -21.02
N VAL A 521 -8.85 6.86 -21.36
CA VAL A 521 -9.43 6.86 -22.72
C VAL A 521 -8.41 7.38 -23.73
N VAL A 522 -7.67 8.44 -23.38
CA VAL A 522 -6.64 9.01 -24.25
C VAL A 522 -5.33 8.19 -24.26
N ASN A 523 -4.83 7.71 -23.12
CA ASN A 523 -3.61 6.88 -23.10
C ASN A 523 -3.83 5.49 -23.71
N HIS A 524 -5.07 4.98 -23.77
CA HIS A 524 -5.37 3.76 -24.53
C HIS A 524 -5.24 3.91 -26.04
N VAL A 525 -5.34 5.14 -26.56
CA VAL A 525 -5.07 5.47 -27.96
C VAL A 525 -3.55 5.53 -28.23
N ILE A 526 -2.72 5.74 -27.20
CA ILE A 526 -1.28 6.02 -27.35
C ILE A 526 -0.38 4.83 -26.97
N ALA A 527 -0.86 3.89 -26.14
CA ALA A 527 -0.05 2.74 -25.71
C ALA A 527 -0.16 1.52 -26.66
N ASN A 528 0.94 1.24 -27.36
CA ASN A 528 1.27 0.01 -28.11
C ASN A 528 0.48 -0.23 -29.42
N SER A 529 1.18 -0.14 -30.57
CA SER A 529 0.59 -0.31 -31.91
C SER A 529 -0.08 -1.67 -32.16
N ALA A 530 0.28 -2.70 -31.38
CA ALA A 530 -0.37 -4.00 -31.43
C ALA A 530 -1.76 -4.02 -30.76
N MET A 531 -2.00 -3.17 -29.76
CA MET A 531 -3.29 -3.05 -29.07
C MET A 531 -4.24 -2.07 -29.77
N ILE A 532 -3.67 -1.07 -30.47
CA ILE A 532 -4.39 -0.12 -31.32
C ILE A 532 -5.13 -0.84 -32.48
N LYS A 533 -4.52 -1.86 -33.10
CA LYS A 533 -5.18 -2.63 -34.17
C LYS A 533 -6.35 -3.49 -33.66
N TYR A 534 -6.33 -3.88 -32.38
CA TYR A 534 -7.40 -4.66 -31.75
C TYR A 534 -8.56 -3.76 -31.28
N ASN A 535 -8.25 -2.55 -30.78
CA ASN A 535 -9.24 -1.61 -30.27
C ASN A 535 -9.86 -0.69 -31.35
N LEU A 536 -9.16 -0.37 -32.45
CA LEU A 536 -9.76 0.33 -33.59
C LEU A 536 -10.85 -0.51 -34.28
N ASN A 537 -10.71 -1.84 -34.33
CA ASN A 537 -11.79 -2.72 -34.80
C ASN A 537 -13.00 -2.77 -33.85
N MET A 538 -12.82 -2.37 -32.58
CA MET A 538 -13.89 -2.31 -31.59
C MET A 538 -14.72 -1.02 -31.71
N ILE A 539 -14.09 0.09 -32.11
CA ILE A 539 -14.77 1.38 -32.34
C ILE A 539 -15.39 1.43 -33.75
N TYR A 540 -14.76 0.82 -34.77
CA TYR A 540 -15.33 0.70 -36.11
C TYR A 540 -16.30 -0.47 -36.29
N GLY A 541 -16.50 -1.31 -35.27
CA GLY A 541 -17.54 -2.35 -35.24
C GLY A 541 -18.90 -1.86 -34.75
N LEU A 542 -19.02 -0.58 -34.40
CA LEU A 542 -20.22 0.09 -33.88
C LEU A 542 -20.64 1.33 -34.70
N ILE A 543 -20.17 1.42 -35.95
CA ILE A 543 -20.78 2.20 -37.04
C ILE A 543 -21.17 1.19 -38.12
#